data_AF-A0A0E3QSJ1-F1
#
_entry.id   AF-A0A0E3QSJ1-F1
#
_cell.length_a   1.000
_cell.length_b   1.000
_cell.length_c   1.000
_cell.angle_alpha   90.00
_cell.angle_beta   90.00
_cell.angle_gamma   90.00
#
_symmetry.space_group_name_H-M   'P 1'
#
loop_
_entity.id
_entity.type
_entity.pdbx_description
1 polymer ?
#
loop_
_entity_poly.entity_id
_entity_poly.type
_entity_poly.pdbx_seq_one_letter_code
_entity_poly.pdbx_strand_id
1 'polypeptide(L)'
;MFYKKVNKKIALLVFLIIATIGTWFILDVISIGPGLPPSESMPKWYIPGAWKGNVHNCTSFFPQISPYCNAGKYSGGKFINVWYFDDESEFLKGEDILYRYLEEDGNLSQQKLNISAELKEVIRRREAKISYSETFGPHSFNTTEYESPETSGYFLVYERPFLKGREDYFIAYYGIMDTTNLTEETPALKKLIAKSYYMSNEEGKIDGLRAEDKKEKNDSLLPWL
;
A
#
# COMPACT_ATOMS: atom_id res chain seq x y z
N MET A 1 14.21 50.87 -35.90
CA MET A 1 14.36 50.06 -34.67
C MET A 1 14.44 48.59 -35.11
N PHE A 2 15.56 47.92 -34.85
CA PHE A 2 16.02 46.71 -35.56
C PHE A 2 15.18 45.45 -35.27
N TYR A 3 14.54 44.87 -36.29
CA TYR A 3 14.01 43.50 -36.24
C TYR A 3 15.15 42.52 -36.60
N LYS A 4 15.81 41.95 -35.58
CA LYS A 4 16.94 41.03 -35.79
C LYS A 4 16.41 39.70 -36.33
N LYS A 5 16.73 39.38 -37.59
CA LYS A 5 16.36 38.13 -38.28
C LYS A 5 16.99 36.93 -37.54
N VAL A 6 16.21 36.26 -36.70
CA VAL A 6 16.67 35.08 -35.96
C VAL A 6 17.03 33.98 -36.96
N ASN A 7 18.25 33.47 -36.87
CA ASN A 7 18.74 32.42 -37.76
C ASN A 7 17.96 31.13 -37.50
N LYS A 8 17.39 30.49 -38.54
CA LYS A 8 16.58 29.26 -38.41
C LYS A 8 17.29 28.15 -37.62
N LYS A 9 18.63 28.07 -37.72
CA LYS A 9 19.43 27.09 -36.95
C LYS A 9 19.42 27.38 -35.44
N ILE A 10 19.41 28.66 -35.04
CA ILE A 10 19.35 29.07 -33.63
C ILE A 10 17.94 28.82 -33.08
N ALA A 11 16.89 29.10 -33.86
CA ALA A 11 15.52 28.81 -33.46
C ALA A 11 15.27 27.31 -33.23
N LEU A 12 15.81 26.45 -34.10
CA LEU A 12 15.73 24.99 -33.94
C LEU A 12 16.44 24.50 -32.68
N LEU A 13 17.61 25.08 -32.37
CA LEU A 13 18.42 24.70 -31.22
C LEU A 13 17.74 25.10 -29.90
N VAL A 14 17.14 26.29 -29.86
CA VAL A 14 16.31 26.73 -28.72
C VAL A 14 15.08 25.83 -28.56
N PHE A 15 14.42 25.44 -29.65
CA PHE A 15 13.28 24.53 -29.59
C PHE A 15 13.67 23.15 -29.05
N LEU A 16 14.82 22.59 -29.47
CA LEU A 16 15.31 21.32 -28.95
C LEU A 16 15.67 21.39 -27.46
N ILE A 17 16.25 22.50 -26.99
CA ILE A 17 16.53 22.70 -25.56
C ILE A 17 15.22 22.82 -24.76
N ILE A 18 14.23 23.55 -25.26
CA ILE A 18 12.91 23.65 -24.61
C ILE A 18 12.19 22.31 -24.64
N ALA A 19 12.32 21.53 -25.72
CA ALA A 19 11.75 20.21 -25.80
C ALA A 19 12.44 19.24 -24.83
N THR A 20 13.77 19.23 -24.71
CA THR A 20 14.46 18.34 -23.75
C THR A 20 14.23 18.75 -22.30
N ILE A 21 14.23 20.04 -21.99
CA ILE A 21 13.86 20.55 -20.65
C ILE A 21 12.37 20.27 -20.38
N GLY A 22 11.51 20.43 -21.39
CA GLY A 22 10.09 20.11 -21.31
C GLY A 22 9.83 18.64 -21.05
N THR A 23 10.52 17.73 -21.74
CA THR A 23 10.42 16.28 -21.49
C THR A 23 11.03 15.89 -20.15
N TRP A 24 12.11 16.55 -19.70
CA TRP A 24 12.66 16.36 -18.36
C TRP A 24 11.63 16.82 -17.30
N PHE A 25 11.03 18.00 -17.47
CA PHE A 25 9.96 18.47 -16.58
C PHE A 25 8.71 17.59 -16.63
N ILE A 26 8.30 17.04 -17.78
CA ILE A 26 7.16 16.10 -17.82
C ILE A 26 7.47 14.79 -17.08
N LEU A 27 8.71 14.32 -17.09
CA LEU A 27 9.10 13.15 -16.29
C LEU A 27 9.16 13.46 -14.79
N ASP A 28 9.57 14.67 -14.41
CA ASP A 28 9.56 15.13 -13.00
C ASP A 28 8.16 15.57 -12.49
N VAL A 29 7.20 15.77 -13.40
CA VAL A 29 5.78 16.08 -13.10
C VAL A 29 4.92 14.80 -12.95
N ILE A 30 5.55 13.61 -12.90
CA ILE A 30 5.03 12.53 -12.04
C ILE A 30 5.45 12.79 -10.57
N SER A 31 5.71 14.06 -10.22
CA SER A 31 5.39 14.58 -8.90
C SER A 31 3.94 14.26 -8.60
N ILE A 32 3.76 13.31 -7.69
CA ILE A 32 2.54 13.01 -6.97
C ILE A 32 2.01 14.34 -6.37
N GLY A 33 1.24 15.09 -7.16
CA GLY A 33 0.35 16.19 -6.75
C GLY A 33 -1.00 15.62 -6.31
N PRO A 34 -1.95 16.43 -5.82
CA PRO A 34 -3.01 16.00 -4.89
C PRO A 34 -4.09 15.20 -5.62
N GLY A 35 -3.82 13.91 -5.82
CA GLY A 35 -4.72 12.94 -6.40
C GLY A 35 -4.11 11.56 -6.20
N LEU A 36 -4.88 10.64 -5.64
CA LEU A 36 -4.47 9.24 -5.60
C LEU A 36 -4.34 8.72 -7.03
N PRO A 37 -3.40 7.80 -7.30
CA PRO A 37 -3.28 7.20 -8.61
C PRO A 37 -4.55 6.39 -8.98
N PRO A 38 -4.72 6.03 -10.27
CA PRO A 38 -5.79 5.12 -10.67
C PRO A 38 -5.65 3.74 -10.00
N SER A 39 -6.74 2.98 -9.93
CA SER A 39 -6.84 1.68 -9.26
C SER A 39 -5.71 0.71 -9.59
N GLU A 40 -5.35 0.60 -10.88
CA GLU A 40 -4.25 -0.22 -11.40
C GLU A 40 -2.86 0.13 -10.84
N SER A 41 -2.67 1.37 -10.37
CA SER A 41 -1.41 1.88 -9.84
C SER A 41 -1.40 1.96 -8.31
N MET A 42 -2.53 1.74 -7.64
CA MET A 42 -2.66 1.82 -6.19
C MET A 42 -1.76 0.81 -5.45
N PRO A 43 -1.73 -0.50 -5.81
CA PRO A 43 -0.87 -1.46 -5.13
C PRO A 43 0.61 -1.08 -5.24
N LYS A 44 1.06 -0.69 -6.43
CA LYS A 44 2.43 -0.22 -6.67
C LYS A 44 2.75 1.05 -5.88
N TRP A 45 1.83 2.01 -5.80
CA TRP A 45 2.02 3.25 -5.04
C TRP A 45 2.19 2.99 -3.54
N TYR A 46 1.44 2.03 -3.00
CA TYR A 46 1.50 1.66 -1.58
C TYR A 46 2.83 0.99 -1.17
N ILE A 47 3.50 0.28 -2.09
CA ILE A 47 4.73 -0.47 -1.79
C ILE A 47 5.94 0.47 -1.58
N PRO A 48 6.60 0.45 -0.41
CA PRO A 48 7.74 1.31 -0.13
C PRO A 48 8.91 1.07 -1.08
N GLY A 49 9.32 2.11 -1.81
CA GLY A 49 10.44 2.01 -2.75
C GLY A 49 10.05 1.52 -4.14
N ALA A 50 8.76 1.53 -4.49
CA ALA A 50 8.28 1.09 -5.80
C ALA A 50 8.96 1.77 -7.02
N TRP A 51 9.29 3.04 -6.90
CA TRP A 51 10.08 3.81 -7.86
C TRP A 51 11.51 3.29 -8.10
N LYS A 52 12.04 2.44 -7.21
CA LYS A 52 13.38 1.83 -7.33
C LYS A 52 13.37 0.48 -8.07
N GLY A 53 12.23 0.04 -8.59
CA GLY A 53 12.13 -1.13 -9.47
C GLY A 53 11.94 -2.49 -8.77
N ASN A 54 11.78 -2.53 -7.45
CA ASN A 54 11.63 -3.79 -6.69
C ASN A 54 10.19 -4.35 -6.67
N VAL A 55 9.34 -3.94 -7.62
CA VAL A 55 7.91 -4.30 -7.66
C VAL A 55 7.65 -5.24 -8.82
N HIS A 56 6.95 -6.32 -8.51
CA HIS A 56 6.53 -7.34 -9.45
C HIS A 56 5.00 -7.48 -9.44
N ASN A 57 4.49 -8.37 -10.29
CA ASN A 57 3.11 -8.85 -10.18
C ASN A 57 2.88 -9.53 -8.82
N CYS A 58 1.63 -9.87 -8.53
CA CYS A 58 1.24 -10.62 -7.35
C CYS A 58 2.17 -11.79 -7.05
N THR A 59 2.39 -12.04 -5.76
CA THR A 59 3.02 -13.29 -5.34
C THR A 59 2.16 -14.50 -5.73
N SER A 60 2.81 -15.63 -6.00
CA SER A 60 2.14 -16.91 -6.25
C SER A 60 1.75 -17.66 -4.97
N PHE A 61 2.15 -17.17 -3.78
CA PHE A 61 1.82 -17.79 -2.49
C PHE A 61 0.34 -17.72 -2.12
N PHE A 62 -0.43 -16.86 -2.80
CA PHE A 62 -1.80 -16.56 -2.46
C PHE A 62 -2.66 -16.50 -3.72
N PRO A 63 -3.98 -16.75 -3.61
CA PRO A 63 -4.90 -16.61 -4.73
C PRO A 63 -4.92 -15.17 -5.27
N GLN A 64 -5.19 -15.04 -6.57
CA GLN A 64 -5.49 -13.75 -7.18
C GLN A 64 -6.91 -13.33 -6.82
N ILE A 65 -7.05 -12.54 -5.77
CA ILE A 65 -8.35 -12.05 -5.27
C ILE A 65 -8.77 -10.70 -5.84
N SER A 66 -7.89 -10.01 -6.56
CA SER A 66 -8.15 -8.71 -7.18
C SER A 66 -7.46 -8.61 -8.55
N PRO A 67 -8.05 -7.86 -9.52
CA PRO A 67 -7.36 -7.50 -10.75
C PRO A 67 -6.18 -6.55 -10.52
N TYR A 68 -6.15 -5.83 -9.39
CA TYR A 68 -5.12 -4.86 -9.04
C TYR A 68 -4.26 -5.41 -7.91
N CYS A 69 -3.07 -5.91 -8.25
CA CYS A 69 -2.16 -6.38 -7.22
C CYS A 69 -0.69 -6.34 -7.63
N ASN A 70 0.15 -6.07 -6.64
CA ASN A 70 1.60 -6.01 -6.77
C ASN A 70 2.30 -6.57 -5.54
N ALA A 71 3.52 -7.07 -5.74
CA ALA A 71 4.40 -7.51 -4.68
C ALA A 71 5.72 -6.74 -4.69
N GLY A 72 6.25 -6.42 -3.51
CA GLY A 72 7.55 -5.79 -3.30
C GLY A 72 8.47 -6.68 -2.49
N LYS A 73 9.68 -6.97 -2.99
CA LYS A 73 10.68 -7.80 -2.27
C LYS A 73 11.72 -6.95 -1.55
N TYR A 74 12.13 -7.40 -0.38
CA TYR A 74 13.12 -6.76 0.49
C TYR A 74 14.17 -7.78 0.97
N SER A 75 15.22 -7.28 1.60
CA SER A 75 16.33 -8.10 2.11
C SER A 75 15.87 -9.11 3.18
N GLY A 76 16.52 -10.27 3.23
CA GLY A 76 16.27 -11.29 4.24
C GLY A 76 14.88 -11.92 4.14
N GLY A 77 14.48 -12.29 2.92
CA GLY A 77 13.21 -12.99 2.63
C GLY A 77 11.94 -12.15 2.77
N LYS A 78 12.02 -10.91 3.25
CA LYS A 78 10.86 -10.06 3.54
C LYS A 78 10.21 -9.57 2.26
N PHE A 79 8.88 -9.52 2.25
CA PHE A 79 8.13 -8.99 1.13
C PHE A 79 6.80 -8.40 1.57
N ILE A 80 6.21 -7.60 0.68
CA ILE A 80 4.86 -7.07 0.81
C ILE A 80 4.07 -7.56 -0.41
N ASN A 81 2.84 -8.03 -0.20
CA ASN A 81 1.88 -8.24 -1.28
C ASN A 81 0.63 -7.40 -1.03
N VAL A 82 0.15 -6.70 -2.05
CA VAL A 82 -0.96 -5.75 -1.92
C VAL A 82 -2.02 -6.07 -2.96
N TRP A 83 -3.27 -6.20 -2.51
CA TRP A 83 -4.46 -6.29 -3.36
C TRP A 83 -5.32 -5.06 -3.12
N TYR A 84 -5.71 -4.36 -4.19
CA TYR A 84 -6.54 -3.17 -4.11
C TYR A 84 -7.92 -3.42 -4.75
N PHE A 85 -8.94 -2.77 -4.24
CA PHE A 85 -10.31 -2.84 -4.73
C PHE A 85 -10.91 -1.43 -4.68
N ASP A 86 -11.64 -1.09 -5.74
CA ASP A 86 -12.41 0.15 -5.89
C ASP A 86 -13.93 -0.09 -5.80
N ASP A 87 -14.33 -1.31 -5.43
CA ASP A 87 -15.71 -1.74 -5.22
C ASP A 87 -15.79 -2.58 -3.93
N GLU A 88 -16.75 -2.26 -3.07
CA GLU A 88 -16.93 -2.93 -1.78
C GLU A 88 -17.33 -4.39 -1.92
N SER A 89 -18.17 -4.73 -2.89
CA SER A 89 -18.66 -6.11 -3.06
C SER A 89 -17.55 -7.04 -3.55
N GLU A 90 -16.70 -6.57 -4.48
CA GLU A 90 -15.52 -7.30 -4.94
C GLU A 90 -14.46 -7.41 -3.82
N PHE A 91 -14.32 -6.38 -2.99
CA PHE A 91 -13.47 -6.43 -1.80
C PHE A 91 -13.92 -7.51 -0.82
N LEU A 92 -15.20 -7.53 -0.44
CA LEU A 92 -15.75 -8.50 0.52
C LEU A 92 -15.57 -9.93 0.03
N LYS A 93 -15.89 -10.18 -1.25
CA LYS A 93 -15.68 -11.47 -1.90
C LYS A 93 -14.20 -11.86 -1.94
N GLY A 94 -13.31 -10.92 -2.26
CA GLY A 94 -11.86 -11.15 -2.29
C GLY A 94 -11.29 -11.48 -0.92
N GLU A 95 -11.74 -10.79 0.13
CA GLU A 95 -11.35 -11.05 1.51
C GLU A 95 -11.81 -12.43 1.99
N ASP A 96 -13.04 -12.83 1.70
CA ASP A 96 -13.58 -14.14 2.07
C ASP A 96 -12.84 -15.29 1.37
N ILE A 97 -12.58 -15.16 0.06
CA ILE A 97 -11.76 -16.14 -0.70
C ILE A 97 -10.38 -16.28 -0.07
N LEU A 98 -9.74 -15.15 0.28
CA LEU A 98 -8.42 -15.18 0.90
C LEU A 98 -8.48 -15.82 2.29
N TYR A 99 -9.45 -15.46 3.13
CA TYR A 99 -9.58 -15.99 4.48
C TYR A 99 -9.72 -17.52 4.47
N ARG A 100 -10.61 -18.05 3.62
CA ARG A 100 -10.84 -19.51 3.51
C ARG A 100 -9.61 -20.24 3.00
N TYR A 101 -8.94 -19.69 1.98
CA TYR A 101 -7.68 -20.25 1.48
C TYR A 101 -6.63 -20.37 2.60
N LEU A 102 -6.46 -19.31 3.39
CA LEU A 102 -5.45 -19.30 4.46
C LEU A 102 -5.81 -20.22 5.64
N GLU A 103 -7.11 -20.40 5.92
CA GLU A 103 -7.59 -21.33 6.95
C GLU A 103 -7.35 -22.80 6.56
N GLU A 104 -7.39 -23.11 5.26
CA GLU A 104 -7.07 -24.44 4.73
C GLU A 104 -5.56 -24.70 4.63
N ASP A 105 -4.78 -23.68 4.26
CA ASP A 105 -3.37 -23.81 3.91
C ASP A 105 -2.39 -23.57 5.08
N GLY A 106 -2.84 -22.92 6.16
CA GLY A 106 -1.97 -22.61 7.29
C GLY A 106 -2.69 -22.30 8.59
N ASN A 107 -1.95 -21.70 9.52
CA ASN A 107 -2.47 -21.30 10.82
C ASN A 107 -2.79 -19.81 10.82
N LEU A 108 -4.01 -19.47 11.24
CA LEU A 108 -4.46 -18.09 11.40
C LEU A 108 -4.60 -17.76 12.88
N SER A 109 -4.05 -16.61 13.28
CA SER A 109 -4.24 -16.07 14.62
C SER A 109 -4.53 -14.56 14.56
N GLN A 110 -5.31 -14.05 15.52
CA GLN A 110 -5.58 -12.61 15.61
C GLN A 110 -4.58 -11.99 16.59
N GLN A 111 -3.85 -10.98 16.13
CA GLN A 111 -2.83 -10.31 16.92
C GLN A 111 -3.00 -8.80 16.87
N LYS A 112 -2.92 -8.15 18.03
CA LYS A 112 -2.86 -6.69 18.12
C LYS A 112 -1.44 -6.22 17.91
N LEU A 113 -1.18 -5.51 16.80
CA LEU A 113 0.09 -4.86 16.55
C LEU A 113 0.07 -3.41 17.03
N ASN A 114 1.25 -2.94 17.43
CA ASN A 114 1.52 -1.54 17.74
C ASN A 114 2.80 -1.13 17.01
N ILE A 115 2.68 -0.12 16.15
CA ILE A 115 3.76 0.40 15.29
C ILE A 115 4.16 1.85 15.67
N SER A 116 3.78 2.32 16.86
CA SER A 116 3.99 3.71 17.28
C SER A 116 5.46 4.12 17.27
N ALA A 117 6.36 3.22 17.64
CA ALA A 117 7.80 3.50 17.68
C ALA A 117 8.38 3.61 16.26
N GLU A 118 7.98 2.71 15.38
CA GLU A 118 8.39 2.66 13.98
C GLU A 118 7.84 3.86 13.19
N LEU A 119 6.58 4.24 13.44
CA LEU A 119 5.96 5.42 12.83
C LEU A 119 6.69 6.70 13.23
N LYS A 120 7.03 6.89 14.51
CA LYS A 120 7.80 8.06 14.96
C LYS A 120 9.12 8.21 14.20
N GLU A 121 9.84 7.11 13.99
CA GLU A 121 11.11 7.13 13.23
C GLU A 121 10.89 7.40 11.74
N VAL A 122 9.81 6.89 11.14
CA VAL A 122 9.46 7.18 9.74
C VAL A 122 9.07 8.65 9.57
N ILE A 123 8.23 9.18 10.46
CA ILE A 123 7.77 10.58 10.46
C ILE A 123 8.97 11.51 10.59
N ARG A 124 9.84 11.29 11.58
CA ARG A 124 11.07 12.08 11.77
C ARG A 124 11.93 12.15 10.51
N ARG A 125 12.02 11.06 9.74
CA ARG A 125 12.74 11.01 8.46
C ARG A 125 12.01 11.73 7.31
N ARG A 126 10.68 11.75 7.32
CA ARG A 126 9.83 12.42 6.31
C ARG A 126 9.75 13.93 6.54
N GLU A 127 9.64 14.37 7.79
CA GLU A 127 9.66 15.80 8.17
C GLU A 127 10.97 16.48 7.76
N ALA A 128 12.10 15.77 7.88
CA ALA A 128 13.39 16.23 7.35
C ALA A 128 13.42 16.42 5.82
N LYS A 129 12.36 16.02 5.10
CA LYS A 129 12.21 16.12 3.64
C LYS A 129 11.05 17.01 3.17
N ILE A 130 10.44 17.81 4.06
CA ILE A 130 9.47 18.89 3.73
C ILE A 130 8.13 18.39 3.12
N SER A 131 7.70 17.17 3.37
CA SER A 131 6.34 16.73 2.98
C SER A 131 5.81 15.70 3.97
N TYR A 132 5.10 16.18 4.98
CA TYR A 132 4.28 15.31 5.82
C TYR A 132 2.85 15.87 5.88
N SER A 133 1.91 15.02 5.47
CA SER A 133 0.49 15.13 5.83
C SER A 133 0.28 14.30 7.10
N GLU A 134 -0.50 14.80 8.05
CA GLU A 134 -0.91 14.01 9.22
C GLU A 134 -1.52 12.67 8.80
N THR A 135 -1.13 11.62 9.52
CA THR A 135 -1.71 10.29 9.33
C THR A 135 -2.79 10.13 10.41
N PHE A 136 -4.06 10.13 10.01
CA PHE A 136 -5.21 10.17 10.93
C PHE A 136 -5.54 8.81 11.58
N GLY A 137 -4.90 7.72 11.12
CA GLY A 137 -5.24 6.37 11.56
C GLY A 137 -4.58 5.92 12.87
N PRO A 138 -5.08 4.83 13.49
CA PRO A 138 -4.56 4.32 14.75
C PRO A 138 -3.13 3.77 14.62
N HIS A 139 -2.29 3.95 15.64
CA HIS A 139 -0.95 3.35 15.68
C HIS A 139 -0.95 1.91 16.25
N SER A 140 -2.09 1.45 16.73
CA SER A 140 -2.30 0.08 17.18
C SER A 140 -3.65 -0.44 16.72
N PHE A 141 -3.62 -1.61 16.11
CA PHE A 141 -4.76 -2.22 15.42
C PHE A 141 -4.61 -3.73 15.44
N ASN A 142 -5.73 -4.41 15.21
CA ASN A 142 -5.74 -5.85 15.04
C ASN A 142 -5.20 -6.20 13.65
N THR A 143 -4.60 -7.38 13.57
CA THR A 143 -4.03 -7.96 12.35
C THR A 143 -4.27 -9.45 12.37
N THR A 144 -4.28 -10.06 11.20
CA THR A 144 -4.29 -11.51 11.09
C THR A 144 -2.88 -12.00 10.87
N GLU A 145 -2.32 -12.65 11.88
CA GLU A 145 -1.09 -13.40 11.79
C GLU A 145 -1.37 -14.69 11.00
N TYR A 146 -0.47 -15.02 10.08
CA TYR A 146 -0.54 -16.22 9.26
C TYR A 146 0.81 -16.91 9.25
N GLU A 147 0.79 -18.23 9.43
CA GLU A 147 1.97 -19.09 9.34
C GLU A 147 1.67 -20.32 8.49
N SER A 148 2.51 -20.54 7.49
CA SER A 148 2.51 -21.72 6.61
C SER A 148 3.94 -22.23 6.41
N PRO A 149 4.14 -23.40 5.79
CA PRO A 149 5.48 -23.86 5.41
C PRO A 149 6.23 -22.93 4.45
N GLU A 150 5.52 -22.13 3.64
CA GLU A 150 6.12 -21.28 2.61
C GLU A 150 6.36 -19.84 3.07
N THR A 151 5.49 -19.32 3.93
CA THR A 151 5.58 -17.93 4.41
C THR A 151 4.89 -17.72 5.76
N SER A 152 5.42 -16.77 6.53
CA SER A 152 4.81 -16.26 7.75
C SER A 152 4.75 -14.73 7.75
N GLY A 153 3.73 -14.15 8.38
CA GLY A 153 3.52 -12.71 8.33
C GLY A 153 2.18 -12.21 8.86
N TYR A 154 1.86 -10.98 8.51
CA TYR A 154 0.67 -10.27 8.96
C TYR A 154 -0.15 -9.76 7.77
N PHE A 155 -1.45 -10.04 7.78
CA PHE A 155 -2.44 -9.40 6.94
C PHE A 155 -3.07 -8.21 7.65
N LEU A 156 -3.09 -7.09 6.93
CA LEU A 156 -3.74 -5.84 7.32
C LEU A 156 -4.78 -5.50 6.26
N VAL A 157 -6.00 -5.23 6.68
CA VAL A 157 -7.15 -4.86 5.86
C VAL A 157 -7.43 -3.39 6.08
N TYR A 158 -7.49 -2.61 5.00
CA TYR A 158 -7.76 -1.19 5.02
C TYR A 158 -9.08 -0.90 4.32
N GLU A 159 -9.96 -0.18 5.01
CA GLU A 159 -11.26 0.24 4.50
C GLU A 159 -11.29 1.76 4.41
N ARG A 160 -11.59 2.28 3.22
CA ARG A 160 -11.71 3.72 2.89
C ARG A 160 -10.57 4.58 3.45
N PRO A 161 -9.28 4.23 3.26
CA PRO A 161 -8.18 4.85 4.01
C PRO A 161 -7.74 6.21 3.48
N PHE A 162 -8.17 6.60 2.28
CA PHE A 162 -7.59 7.74 1.57
C PHE A 162 -8.45 9.01 1.60
N LEU A 163 -9.41 9.16 0.67
CA LEU A 163 -10.22 10.37 0.58
C LEU A 163 -11.66 10.07 0.99
N LYS A 164 -12.29 11.04 1.66
CA LYS A 164 -13.71 10.96 2.00
C LYS A 164 -14.55 10.81 0.73
N GLY A 165 -15.49 9.87 0.76
CA GLY A 165 -16.38 9.56 -0.37
C GLY A 165 -15.78 8.69 -1.46
N ARG A 166 -14.54 8.20 -1.30
CA ARG A 166 -13.98 7.14 -2.16
C ARG A 166 -14.10 5.77 -1.50
N GLU A 167 -14.50 4.81 -2.31
CA GLU A 167 -14.56 3.39 -1.96
C GLU A 167 -13.21 2.74 -2.25
N ASP A 168 -12.20 3.12 -1.49
CA ASP A 168 -10.87 2.53 -1.59
C ASP A 168 -10.71 1.42 -0.55
N TYR A 169 -10.45 0.19 -0.98
CA TYR A 169 -10.17 -0.94 -0.08
C TYR A 169 -8.87 -1.61 -0.49
N PHE A 170 -8.09 -2.09 0.48
CA PHE A 170 -6.97 -2.95 0.15
C PHE A 170 -6.58 -3.90 1.28
N ILE A 171 -6.02 -5.03 0.88
CA ILE A 171 -5.43 -6.02 1.76
C ILE A 171 -3.93 -6.00 1.52
N ALA A 172 -3.15 -5.88 2.59
CA ALA A 172 -1.69 -5.90 2.53
C ALA A 172 -1.14 -7.03 3.41
N TYR A 173 -0.38 -7.93 2.79
CA TYR A 173 0.41 -8.94 3.48
C TYR A 173 1.84 -8.44 3.67
N TYR A 174 2.33 -8.52 4.90
CA TYR A 174 3.72 -8.25 5.27
C TYR A 174 4.32 -9.51 5.83
N GLY A 175 5.19 -10.16 5.05
CA GLY A 175 5.68 -11.47 5.43
C GLY A 175 7.11 -11.72 5.00
N ILE A 176 7.50 -12.97 5.25
CA ILE A 176 8.85 -13.48 5.10
C ILE A 176 8.71 -14.82 4.40
N MET A 177 9.59 -15.07 3.44
CA MET A 177 9.71 -16.39 2.82
C MET A 177 10.40 -17.34 3.80
N ASP A 178 9.99 -18.61 3.79
CA ASP A 178 10.55 -19.72 4.56
C ASP A 178 10.21 -19.71 6.07
N THR A 179 10.67 -20.75 6.78
CA THR A 179 10.38 -21.06 8.19
C THR A 179 11.12 -20.18 9.20
N THR A 180 11.31 -18.90 8.89
CA THR A 180 11.93 -17.97 9.83
C THR A 180 10.96 -17.68 10.97
N ASN A 181 11.45 -17.64 12.21
CA ASN A 181 10.64 -17.35 13.39
C ASN A 181 10.01 -15.95 13.25
N LEU A 182 8.68 -15.91 13.07
CA LEU A 182 7.94 -14.67 12.84
C LEU A 182 8.19 -13.66 13.96
N THR A 183 8.29 -14.13 15.22
CA THR A 183 8.52 -13.27 16.39
C THR A 183 9.84 -12.51 16.32
N GLU A 184 10.90 -13.15 15.83
CA GLU A 184 12.22 -12.52 15.70
C GLU A 184 12.22 -11.43 14.63
N GLU A 185 11.33 -11.57 13.65
CA GLU A 185 11.26 -10.71 12.48
C GLU A 185 10.13 -9.67 12.56
N THR A 186 9.21 -9.80 13.52
CA THR A 186 8.17 -8.81 13.83
C THR A 186 8.71 -7.38 13.89
N PRO A 187 9.87 -7.07 14.53
CA PRO A 187 10.42 -5.71 14.53
C PRO A 187 10.77 -5.18 13.14
N ALA A 188 11.21 -6.05 12.22
CA ALA A 188 11.51 -5.66 10.85
C ALA A 188 10.22 -5.48 10.04
N LEU A 189 9.22 -6.36 10.23
CA LEU A 189 7.91 -6.25 9.58
C LEU A 189 7.16 -4.99 10.04
N LYS A 190 7.17 -4.64 11.33
CA LYS A 190 6.61 -3.37 11.83
C LYS A 190 7.22 -2.15 11.16
N LYS A 191 8.54 -2.17 10.90
CA LYS A 191 9.21 -1.08 10.17
C LYS A 191 8.78 -1.02 8.71
N LEU A 192 8.45 -2.15 8.07
CA LEU A 192 7.90 -2.17 6.72
C LEU A 192 6.47 -1.62 6.71
N ILE A 193 5.61 -2.09 7.62
CA ILE A 193 4.25 -1.58 7.82
C ILE A 193 4.28 -0.07 8.02
N ALA A 194 5.11 0.45 8.94
CA ALA A 194 5.22 1.88 9.19
C ALA A 194 5.71 2.70 7.99
N LYS A 195 6.47 2.10 7.06
CA LYS A 195 6.96 2.80 5.86
C LYS A 195 5.90 2.96 4.78
N SER A 196 4.97 2.02 4.65
CA SER A 196 3.82 2.06 3.74
C SER A 196 2.58 2.67 4.38
N TYR A 197 2.53 2.74 5.72
CA TYR A 197 1.37 3.22 6.45
C TYR A 197 0.94 4.61 5.97
N TYR A 198 -0.32 4.67 5.55
CA TYR A 198 -0.96 5.86 5.05
C TYR A 198 -2.46 5.77 5.37
N MET A 199 -2.98 6.80 6.02
CA MET A 199 -4.38 6.95 6.39
C MET A 199 -4.67 8.45 6.42
N SER A 200 -5.38 8.94 5.41
CA SER A 200 -5.75 10.36 5.30
C SER A 200 -7.25 10.60 5.48
N ASN A 201 -8.05 9.54 5.56
CA ASN A 201 -9.48 9.62 5.86
C ASN A 201 -9.73 9.31 7.34
N GLU A 202 -10.39 10.21 8.07
CA GLU A 202 -10.79 10.01 9.46
C GLU A 202 -11.81 8.87 9.64
N GLU A 203 -12.63 8.61 8.60
CA GLU A 203 -13.60 7.50 8.58
C GLU A 203 -12.94 6.17 8.19
N GLY A 204 -11.67 6.20 7.78
CA GLY A 204 -10.92 5.02 7.36
C GLY A 204 -10.62 4.09 8.51
N LYS A 205 -10.63 2.78 8.23
CA LYS A 205 -10.40 1.72 9.23
C LYS A 205 -9.25 0.82 8.82
N ILE A 206 -8.65 0.20 9.83
CA ILE A 206 -7.65 -0.84 9.67
C ILE A 206 -7.90 -1.98 10.67
N ASP A 207 -7.89 -3.21 10.18
CA ASP A 207 -8.11 -4.42 10.99
C ASP A 207 -7.39 -5.64 10.36
N GLY A 208 -7.57 -6.83 10.94
CA GLY A 208 -7.22 -8.11 10.32
C GLY A 208 -8.32 -8.62 9.38
N LEU A 209 -8.02 -9.73 8.71
CA LEU A 209 -8.96 -10.43 7.85
C LEU A 209 -10.16 -10.95 8.64
N ARG A 210 -11.34 -10.90 8.02
CA ARG A 210 -12.60 -11.41 8.55
C ARG A 210 -13.31 -12.27 7.50
N ALA A 211 -13.79 -13.43 7.91
CA ALA A 211 -14.75 -14.20 7.12
C ALA A 211 -16.08 -13.45 6.98
N GLU A 212 -16.77 -13.61 5.85
CA GLU A 212 -18.04 -12.95 5.54
C GLU A 212 -19.10 -13.21 6.64
N ASP A 213 -19.24 -14.47 7.08
CA ASP A 213 -20.16 -14.90 8.15
C ASP A 213 -19.90 -14.23 9.51
N LYS A 214 -18.66 -13.76 9.74
CA LYS A 214 -18.26 -13.06 10.97
C LYS A 214 -18.47 -11.55 10.87
N LYS A 215 -18.66 -10.98 9.66
CA LYS A 215 -18.97 -9.56 9.45
C LYS A 215 -20.46 -9.26 9.66
N GLU A 216 -21.36 -10.07 9.10
CA GLU A 216 -22.82 -9.89 9.28
C GLU A 216 -23.24 -9.88 10.76
N LYS A 217 -22.54 -10.66 11.59
CA LYS A 217 -22.76 -10.73 13.04
C LYS A 217 -22.39 -9.46 13.80
N ASN A 218 -21.45 -8.65 13.29
CA ASN A 218 -21.07 -7.38 13.90
C ASN A 218 -21.95 -6.22 13.42
N ASP A 219 -22.36 -6.22 12.15
CA ASP A 219 -23.26 -5.18 11.62
C ASP A 219 -24.71 -5.35 12.13
N SER A 220 -25.14 -6.58 12.42
CA SER A 220 -26.42 -6.86 13.09
C SER A 220 -26.44 -6.53 14.59
N LEU A 221 -25.29 -6.21 15.19
CA LEU A 221 -25.16 -5.76 16.59
C LEU A 221 -25.13 -4.23 16.74
N LEU A 222 -25.18 -3.46 15.65
CA LEU A 222 -25.41 -2.02 15.73
C LEU A 222 -26.92 -1.75 15.84
N PRO A 223 -27.43 -1.31 17.00
CA PRO A 223 -28.81 -0.93 17.11
C PRO A 223 -29.02 0.35 16.29
N TRP A 224 -30.08 0.36 15.50
CA TRP A 224 -30.61 1.56 14.86
C TRP A 224 -30.76 2.67 15.92
N LEU A 225 -29.92 3.71 15.82
CA LEU A 225 -30.04 4.97 16.55
C LEU A 225 -29.82 6.12 15.59
#